data_AF-A0A661EN06-F1
#
_entry.id   AF-A0A661EN06-F1
#
_cell.length_a   1.000
_cell.length_b   1.000
_cell.length_c   1.000
_cell.angle_alpha   90.00
_cell.angle_beta   90.00
_cell.angle_gamma   90.00
#
_symmetry.space_group_name_H-M   'P 1'
#
loop_
_entity.id
_entity.type
_entity.pdbx_description
1 polymer ?
#
loop_
_entity_poly.entity_id
_entity_poly.type
_entity_poly.pdbx_seq_one_letter_code
_entity_poly.pdbx_strand_id
1 'polypeptide(L)' 'MSEITLIEAVALALQHAMEENPDVVVLGEDVAVNGGVFRATNGLYE' A
#
# COMPACT_ATOMS: atom_id res chain seq x y z
N MET A 1 -17.98 -9.37 -3.94
CA MET A 1 -16.78 -8.65 -3.45
C MET A 1 -16.76 -8.82 -1.94
N SER A 2 -15.62 -9.14 -1.36
CA SER A 2 -15.43 -9.09 0.09
C SER A 2 -15.54 -7.64 0.56
N GLU A 3 -16.19 -7.40 1.69
CA GLU A 3 -16.14 -6.09 2.34
C GLU A 3 -14.71 -5.85 2.84
N ILE A 4 -14.17 -4.68 2.51
CA ILE A 4 -12.87 -4.22 2.95
C ILE A 4 -13.02 -2.82 3.54
N THR A 5 -12.17 -2.49 4.49
CA THR A 5 -12.04 -1.16 5.06
C THR A 5 -11.46 -0.19 4.03
N LEU A 6 -11.64 1.11 4.26
CA LEU A 6 -11.04 2.14 3.40
C LEU A 6 -9.51 2.01 3.33
N ILE A 7 -8.86 1.64 4.44
CA ILE A 7 -7.40 1.52 4.47
C ILE A 7 -6.91 0.34 3.63
N GLU A 8 -7.62 -0.79 3.67
CA GLU A 8 -7.33 -1.95 2.84
C GLU A 8 -7.55 -1.65 1.35
N ALA A 9 -8.59 -0.87 1.02
CA ALA A 9 -8.84 -0.44 -0.35
C ALA A 9 -7.69 0.44 -0.90
N VAL A 10 -7.13 1.33 -0.07
CA VAL A 10 -5.95 2.14 -0.44
C VAL A 10 -4.73 1.25 -0.65
N ALA A 11 -4.46 0.33 0.28
CA ALA A 11 -3.33 -0.60 0.16
C ALA A 11 -3.44 -1.46 -1.12
N LEU A 12 -4.62 -2.00 -1.41
CA LEU A 12 -4.88 -2.80 -2.60
C LEU A 12 -4.70 -2.01 -3.91
N ALA A 13 -5.08 -0.73 -3.91
CA ALA A 13 -4.90 0.14 -5.07
C ALA A 13 -3.41 0.46 -5.31
N LEU A 14 -2.65 0.72 -4.25
CA LEU A 14 -1.20 0.94 -4.34
C LEU A 14 -0.47 -0.31 -4.82
N GLN A 15 -0.84 -1.47 -4.28
CA GLN A 15 -0.27 -2.76 -4.69
C GLN A 15 -0.51 -3.02 -6.18
N HIS A 16 -1.75 -2.88 -6.67
CA HIS A 16 -2.05 -3.04 -8.10
C HIS A 16 -1.24 -2.09 -8.97
N ALA A 17 -1.12 -0.81 -8.58
CA ALA A 17 -0.37 0.18 -9.37
C ALA A 17 1.12 -0.18 -9.46
N MET A 18 1.72 -0.68 -8.38
CA MET A 18 3.12 -1.11 -8.34
C MET A 18 3.34 -2.43 -9.11
N GLU A 19 2.37 -3.34 -9.12
CA GLU A 19 2.43 -4.58 -9.90
C GLU A 19 2.27 -4.32 -11.41
N GLU A 20 1.43 -3.37 -11.80
CA GLU A 20 1.18 -3.01 -13.20
C GLU A 20 2.32 -2.20 -13.83
N ASN A 21 2.93 -1.30 -13.06
CA ASN A 21 3.98 -0.41 -13.54
C ASN A 21 5.20 -0.36 -12.58
N PRO A 22 6.37 -0.87 -12.99
CA PRO A 22 7.57 -0.88 -12.16
C PRO A 22 8.16 0.51 -11.88
N ASP A 23 7.74 1.56 -12.59
CA ASP A 23 8.16 2.95 -12.33
C ASP A 23 7.40 3.59 -11.15
N VAL A 24 6.35 2.95 -10.63
CA VAL A 24 5.59 3.45 -9.48
C VAL A 24 6.37 3.20 -8.19
N VAL A 25 6.60 4.28 -7.45
CA VAL A 25 7.32 4.25 -6.16
C VAL A 25 6.46 4.85 -5.05
N VAL A 26 6.56 4.27 -3.85
CA VAL A 26 5.96 4.81 -2.62
C VAL A 26 7.08 5.25 -1.69
N LEU A 27 7.07 6.52 -1.29
CA LEU A 27 8.05 7.09 -0.37
C LEU A 27 7.38 8.00 0.66
N GLY A 28 7.95 8.03 1.86
CA GLY A 28 7.44 8.83 2.98
C GLY A 28 7.96 8.32 4.32
N GLU A 29 7.60 9.03 5.39
CA GLU A 29 7.89 8.61 6.75
C GLU A 29 7.07 7.36 7.13
N ASP A 30 7.72 6.36 7.72
CA ASP A 30 7.12 5.11 8.18
C ASP A 30 6.44 4.23 7.13
N VAL A 31 6.49 4.55 5.83
CA VAL A 31 5.70 3.84 4.80
C VAL A 31 6.18 2.43 4.44
N ALA A 32 7.42 2.06 4.77
CA ALA A 32 7.99 0.75 4.44
C ALA A 32 7.64 -0.29 5.52
N VAL A 33 8.62 -0.71 6.33
CA VAL A 33 8.45 -1.75 7.37
C VAL A 33 7.31 -1.45 8.35
N ASN A 34 7.05 -0.17 8.65
CA ASN A 34 5.95 0.23 9.54
C ASN A 34 4.58 0.29 8.83
N GLY A 35 4.52 0.29 7.50
CA GLY A 35 3.27 0.37 6.73
C GLY A 35 2.51 1.70 6.86
N GLY A 36 3.17 2.73 7.37
CA GLY A 36 2.62 4.04 7.69
C GLY A 36 1.83 4.05 8.99
N VAL A 37 1.64 5.24 9.56
CA VAL A 37 0.95 5.44 10.86
C VAL A 37 -0.50 4.94 10.85
N PHE A 38 -1.12 4.86 9.67
CA PHE A 38 -2.47 4.33 9.47
C PHE A 38 -2.50 2.91 8.86
N ARG A 39 -1.35 2.29 8.58
CA ARG A 39 -1.25 0.98 7.92
C ARG A 39 -1.72 0.95 6.45
N ALA A 40 -1.67 2.09 5.76
CA ALA A 40 -2.07 2.21 4.34
C ALA A 40 -1.10 1.54 3.36
N THR A 41 0.14 1.27 3.78
CA THR A 41 1.19 0.67 2.94
C THR A 41 1.70 -0.66 3.50
N ASN A 42 0.94 -1.27 4.42
CA ASN A 42 1.25 -2.59 4.96
C ASN A 42 1.32 -3.62 3.83
N GLY A 43 2.39 -4.41 3.79
CA GLY A 43 2.59 -5.47 2.80
C GLY A 43 3.15 -5.00 1.45
N LEU A 44 3.41 -3.69 1.26
CA LEU A 44 4.08 -3.19 0.05
C LEU A 44 5.62 -3.35 0.10
N TYR A 45 6.18 -3.69 1.25
CA TYR A 45 7.62 -3.84 1.49
C TYR A 45 7.91 -5.20 2.15
N GLU A 46 8.61 -6.08 1.44
CA GLU A 46 9.16 -7.37 1.90
C GLU A 46 10.68 -7.44 1.65
#